data_AF-A0A8C9NVJ7-F1
#
_entry.id   AF-A0A8C9NVJ7-F1
#
_cell.length_a   1.000
_cell.length_b   1.000
_cell.length_c   1.000
_cell.angle_alpha   90.00
_cell.angle_beta   90.00
_cell.angle_gamma   90.00
#
_symmetry.space_group_name_H-M   'P 1'
#
loop_
_entity.id
_entity.type
_entity.pdbx_description
1 polymer ?
#
loop_
_entity_poly.entity_id
_entity_poly.type
_entity_poly.pdbx_seq_one_letter_code
_entity_poly.pdbx_strand_id
1 'polypeptide(L)'
;PRSGIPQGWNSMGSEFHGVGIPQGHNSTRSEFHGVGIPRGQNSMGSEFHRVGIPRDRNSMGSEFHRVTIPQGHNSTRSEFHGVGIPRGQNSTGTEFHKVGIPRGRNSMGSEFHRMGIPKGRNSTGSEFHGVRIPQGRNSTGSEFHGIGIPRGRNSMESEFHRMGIPKVGTENSHSSSFLREFCGVFFWD
;
A
#
# COMPACT_ATOMS: atom_id res chain seq x y z
N PRO A 1 16.02 23.04 20.64
CA PRO A 1 15.52 21.63 20.66
C PRO A 1 14.60 21.38 21.85
N ARG A 2 13.27 21.33 21.63
CA ARG A 2 12.33 20.87 22.68
C ARG A 2 12.46 19.35 22.78
N SER A 3 13.19 18.86 23.79
CA SER A 3 13.41 17.44 24.06
C SER A 3 12.28 16.85 24.91
N GLY A 4 11.06 16.87 24.38
CA GLY A 4 9.92 16.18 24.98
C GLY A 4 9.23 15.33 23.92
N ILE A 5 8.69 14.17 24.31
CA ILE A 5 7.78 13.39 23.46
C ILE A 5 6.44 14.14 23.45
N PRO A 6 6.01 14.72 22.32
CA PRO A 6 4.71 15.38 22.26
C PRO A 6 3.60 14.33 22.43
N GLN A 7 2.62 14.59 23.30
CA GLN A 7 1.49 13.72 23.55
C GLN A 7 0.17 14.46 23.31
N GLY A 8 -0.75 13.85 22.57
CA GLY A 8 -2.12 14.28 22.39
C GLY A 8 -3.09 13.19 22.88
N TRP A 9 -4.02 13.57 23.76
CA TRP A 9 -5.03 12.68 24.31
C TRP A 9 -6.42 13.28 24.06
N ASN A 10 -7.36 12.49 23.55
CA ASN A 10 -8.75 12.90 23.30
C ASN A 10 -8.84 14.27 22.59
N SER A 11 -7.97 14.48 21.62
CA SER A 11 -7.77 15.78 20.98
C SER A 11 -8.56 15.86 19.68
N MET A 12 -9.30 16.96 19.49
CA MET A 12 -9.98 17.23 18.21
C MET A 12 -8.98 17.50 17.07
N GLY A 13 -7.80 18.01 17.40
CA GLY A 13 -6.70 18.25 16.47
C GLY A 13 -5.36 18.24 17.20
N SER A 14 -4.30 17.75 16.54
CA SER A 14 -2.93 17.82 17.05
C SER A 14 -1.94 17.96 15.90
N GLU A 15 -1.02 18.92 16.02
CA GLU A 15 0.05 19.14 15.05
C GLU A 15 1.41 18.87 15.70
N PHE A 16 2.22 18.05 15.04
CA PHE A 16 3.53 17.66 15.55
C PHE A 16 4.61 18.03 14.53
N HIS A 17 5.53 18.91 14.92
CA HIS A 17 6.65 19.33 14.08
C HIS A 17 8.00 18.84 14.62
N GLY A 18 8.86 18.40 13.70
CA GLY A 18 10.28 18.13 13.97
C GLY A 18 10.65 16.66 13.94
N VAL A 19 11.68 16.31 14.71
CA VAL A 19 12.19 14.94 14.80
C VAL A 19 11.74 14.33 16.12
N GLY A 20 11.04 13.19 16.08
CA GLY A 20 10.56 12.59 17.32
C GLY A 20 9.60 11.40 17.17
N ILE A 21 9.03 10.98 18.30
CA ILE A 21 8.09 9.86 18.42
C ILE A 21 6.80 10.39 19.07
N PRO A 22 6.06 11.29 18.41
CA PRO A 22 4.83 11.84 18.99
C PRO A 22 3.78 10.74 19.19
N GLN A 23 2.98 10.86 20.23
CA GLN A 23 1.96 9.88 20.61
C GLN A 23 0.58 10.53 20.60
N GLY A 24 -0.35 9.92 19.87
CA GLY A 24 -1.75 10.32 19.82
C GLY A 24 -2.66 9.18 20.25
N HIS A 25 -3.59 9.46 21.15
CA HIS A 25 -4.64 8.52 21.55
C HIS A 25 -6.01 9.17 21.35
N ASN A 26 -6.93 8.46 20.69
CA ASN A 26 -8.30 8.90 20.40
C ASN A 26 -8.33 10.32 19.79
N SER A 27 -7.59 10.52 18.70
CA SER A 27 -7.50 11.82 18.03
C SER A 27 -8.35 11.84 16.78
N THR A 28 -9.13 12.92 16.60
CA THR A 28 -10.04 13.09 15.44
C THR A 28 -9.33 13.64 14.20
N ARG A 29 -8.21 14.35 14.39
CA ARG A 29 -7.31 14.80 13.33
C ARG A 29 -5.89 14.90 13.89
N SER A 30 -4.90 14.39 13.18
CA SER A 30 -3.49 14.53 13.57
C SER A 30 -2.59 14.75 12.38
N GLU A 31 -1.73 15.77 12.46
CA GLU A 31 -0.78 16.11 11.40
C GLU A 31 0.65 16.00 11.93
N PHE A 32 1.48 15.26 11.20
CA PHE A 32 2.85 14.97 11.58
C PHE A 32 3.80 15.47 10.51
N HIS A 33 4.56 16.52 10.82
CA HIS A 33 5.55 17.12 9.93
C HIS A 33 6.96 16.87 10.42
N GLY A 34 7.70 16.00 9.73
CA GLY A 34 9.11 15.81 10.04
C GLY A 34 9.60 14.39 9.88
N VAL A 35 10.58 14.02 10.71
CA VAL A 35 11.18 12.69 10.68
C VAL A 35 10.82 11.98 11.97
N GLY A 36 10.06 10.89 11.92
CA GLY A 36 9.60 10.30 13.16
C GLY A 36 8.89 8.96 13.09
N ILE A 37 8.57 8.45 14.27
CA ILE A 37 7.80 7.22 14.46
C ILE A 37 6.54 7.60 15.26
N PRO A 38 5.60 8.32 14.64
CA PRO A 38 4.35 8.67 15.31
C PRO A 38 3.60 7.41 15.70
N ARG A 39 2.98 7.41 16.88
CA ARG A 39 2.20 6.28 17.38
C ARG A 39 0.77 6.73 17.62
N GLY A 40 -0.17 6.08 16.96
CA GLY A 40 -1.59 6.36 17.05
C GLY A 40 -2.38 5.16 17.59
N GLN A 41 -3.39 5.44 18.41
CA GLN A 41 -4.46 4.49 18.70
C GLN A 41 -5.81 5.16 18.47
N ASN A 42 -6.67 4.49 17.68
CA ASN A 42 -8.01 4.98 17.32
C ASN A 42 -7.95 6.40 16.74
N SER A 43 -7.16 6.58 15.69
CA SER A 43 -7.05 7.86 14.99
C SER A 43 -8.03 7.90 13.83
N MET A 44 -8.86 8.95 13.80
CA MET A 44 -9.58 9.35 12.59
C MET A 44 -8.76 10.47 11.95
N GLY A 45 -8.54 10.44 10.63
CA GLY A 45 -7.84 11.49 9.90
C GLY A 45 -6.39 11.71 10.37
N SER A 46 -5.41 11.11 9.68
CA SER A 46 -4.00 11.35 9.98
C SER A 46 -3.20 11.70 8.73
N GLU A 47 -2.49 12.81 8.77
CA GLU A 47 -1.62 13.25 7.68
C GLU A 47 -0.15 13.18 8.11
N PHE A 48 0.65 12.46 7.32
CA PHE A 48 2.06 12.24 7.60
C PHE A 48 2.91 12.88 6.51
N HIS A 49 3.55 13.98 6.86
CA HIS A 49 4.39 14.76 5.99
C HIS A 49 5.88 14.47 6.24
N ARG A 50 6.52 13.87 5.23
CA ARG A 50 7.96 13.59 5.08
C ARG A 50 8.36 12.13 5.34
N VAL A 51 9.17 11.85 6.36
CA VAL A 51 9.81 10.54 6.52
C VAL A 51 9.36 9.95 7.82
N GLY A 52 8.69 8.80 7.78
CA GLY A 52 8.27 8.20 9.02
C GLY A 52 7.87 6.74 8.96
N ILE A 53 7.74 6.18 10.15
CA ILE A 53 7.22 4.83 10.37
C ILE A 53 6.02 4.95 11.31
N PRO A 54 4.87 5.46 10.84
CA PRO A 54 3.68 5.55 11.67
C PRO A 54 3.29 4.18 12.20
N ARG A 55 2.88 4.12 13.46
CA ARG A 55 2.44 2.88 14.10
C ARG A 55 1.04 3.10 14.64
N ASP A 56 0.06 2.62 13.88
CA ASP A 56 -1.34 2.95 14.14
C ASP A 56 -2.16 1.68 14.39
N ARG A 57 -2.98 1.72 15.43
CA ARG A 57 -3.99 0.69 15.68
C ARG A 57 -5.36 1.29 15.45
N ASN A 58 -6.13 0.70 14.53
CA ASN A 58 -7.43 1.19 14.08
C ASN A 58 -7.32 2.63 13.55
N SER A 59 -6.84 2.77 12.31
CA SER A 59 -6.80 4.07 11.63
C SER A 59 -7.87 4.14 10.54
N MET A 60 -8.55 5.29 10.46
CA MET A 60 -9.51 5.60 9.40
C MET A 60 -9.14 6.91 8.73
N GLY A 61 -8.86 6.87 7.43
CA GLY A 61 -8.42 8.04 6.67
C GLY A 61 -6.98 8.40 7.05
N SER A 62 -6.01 7.98 6.23
CA SER A 62 -4.62 8.35 6.44
C SER A 62 -3.95 8.72 5.13
N GLU A 63 -3.35 9.90 5.09
CA GLU A 63 -2.57 10.37 3.96
C GLU A 63 -1.09 10.39 4.32
N PHE A 64 -0.28 9.84 3.42
CA PHE A 64 1.14 9.71 3.62
C PHE A 64 1.91 10.35 2.46
N HIS A 65 2.70 11.38 2.77
CA HIS A 65 3.53 12.07 1.78
C HIS A 65 5.01 11.73 1.92
N ARG A 66 5.68 11.59 0.77
CA ARG A 66 7.11 11.29 0.59
C ARG A 66 7.53 9.85 0.91
N VAL A 67 8.04 9.54 2.09
CA VAL A 67 8.62 8.20 2.37
C VAL A 67 8.07 7.69 3.69
N THR A 68 7.12 6.77 3.62
CA THR A 68 6.45 6.25 4.81
C THR A 68 6.40 4.73 4.82
N ILE A 69 6.56 4.19 6.02
CA ILE A 69 6.45 2.76 6.29
C ILE A 69 5.44 2.59 7.42
N PRO A 70 4.14 2.86 7.18
CA PRO A 70 3.16 2.70 8.24
C PRO A 70 3.02 1.23 8.61
N GLN A 71 2.90 0.99 9.90
CA GLN A 71 2.68 -0.31 10.48
C GLN A 71 1.35 -0.26 11.21
N GLY A 72 0.38 -1.06 10.79
CA GLY A 72 -0.94 -0.96 11.38
C GLY A 72 -1.75 -2.24 11.44
N HIS A 73 -2.66 -2.25 12.39
CA HIS A 73 -3.71 -3.27 12.50
C HIS A 73 -5.05 -2.56 12.26
N ASN A 74 -5.77 -3.01 11.24
CA ASN A 74 -7.01 -2.41 10.74
C ASN A 74 -6.79 -0.97 10.25
N SER A 75 -6.57 -0.82 8.95
CA SER A 75 -6.47 0.49 8.30
C SER A 75 -7.51 0.59 7.19
N THR A 76 -8.29 1.65 7.22
CA THR A 76 -9.34 1.92 6.22
C THR A 76 -9.03 3.24 5.54
N ARG A 77 -9.02 3.25 4.19
CA ARG A 77 -8.73 4.42 3.34
C ARG A 77 -7.37 5.02 3.63
N SER A 78 -6.34 4.52 2.95
CA SER A 78 -4.98 5.03 3.06
C SER A 78 -4.43 5.44 1.70
N GLU A 79 -3.91 6.66 1.61
CA GLU A 79 -3.36 7.24 0.38
C GLU A 79 -1.87 7.52 0.54
N PHE A 80 -1.08 7.14 -0.47
CA PHE A 80 0.38 7.28 -0.46
C PHE A 80 0.87 8.11 -1.64
N HIS A 81 1.26 9.35 -1.37
CA HIS A 81 1.91 10.25 -2.31
C HIS A 81 3.44 10.18 -2.18
N GLY A 82 4.02 9.09 -2.69
CA GLY A 82 5.45 8.85 -2.51
C GLY A 82 5.84 7.39 -2.57
N VAL A 83 6.85 7.05 -1.78
CA VAL A 83 7.24 5.70 -1.47
C VAL A 83 6.50 5.27 -0.21
N GLY A 84 5.53 4.38 -0.38
CA GLY A 84 4.76 3.76 0.69
C GLY A 84 5.12 2.27 0.84
N ILE A 85 5.48 1.86 2.04
CA ILE A 85 5.68 0.43 2.39
C ILE A 85 4.77 0.08 3.57
N PRO A 86 3.43 0.16 3.43
CA PRO A 86 2.54 -0.20 4.51
C PRO A 86 2.70 -1.67 4.87
N ARG A 87 2.73 -1.93 6.17
CA ARG A 87 2.74 -3.27 6.74
C ARG A 87 1.54 -3.41 7.63
N GLY A 88 0.61 -4.31 7.30
CA GLY A 88 -0.57 -4.41 8.14
C GLY A 88 -1.41 -5.65 8.01
N GLN A 89 -2.32 -5.80 8.96
CA GLN A 89 -3.35 -6.83 8.98
C GLN A 89 -4.69 -6.13 8.77
N ASN A 90 -5.46 -6.60 7.79
CA ASN A 90 -6.75 -6.04 7.36
C ASN A 90 -6.60 -4.58 6.89
N SER A 91 -6.44 -4.40 5.59
CA SER A 91 -6.41 -3.08 4.97
C SER A 91 -7.49 -2.99 3.90
N THR A 92 -8.29 -1.93 3.94
CA THR A 92 -9.37 -1.69 2.98
C THR A 92 -9.20 -0.34 2.32
N GLY A 93 -9.18 -0.30 0.98
CA GLY A 93 -9.03 0.93 0.21
C GLY A 93 -7.64 1.54 0.40
N THR A 94 -6.69 1.14 -0.41
CA THR A 94 -5.32 1.68 -0.36
C THR A 94 -4.86 2.15 -1.74
N GLU A 95 -4.43 3.40 -1.84
CA GLU A 95 -3.99 3.99 -3.10
C GLU A 95 -2.52 4.41 -3.04
N PHE A 96 -1.78 4.13 -4.11
CA PHE A 96 -0.37 4.51 -4.26
C PHE A 96 -0.11 5.27 -5.56
N HIS A 97 0.29 6.54 -5.46
CA HIS A 97 0.53 7.37 -6.65
C HIS A 97 1.93 7.23 -7.27
N LYS A 98 2.92 6.76 -6.51
CA LYS A 98 4.30 6.59 -7.01
C LYS A 98 4.80 5.16 -6.81
N VAL A 99 5.28 4.82 -5.61
CA VAL A 99 5.86 3.50 -5.33
C VAL A 99 5.14 2.90 -4.14
N GLY A 100 4.46 1.77 -4.36
CA GLY A 100 3.79 0.99 -3.32
C GLY A 100 4.40 -0.40 -3.16
N ILE A 101 4.80 -0.74 -1.94
CA ILE A 101 5.20 -2.09 -1.56
C ILE A 101 4.39 -2.53 -0.33
N PRO A 102 3.05 -2.63 -0.44
CA PRO A 102 2.22 -3.08 0.66
C PRO A 102 2.57 -4.52 1.01
N ARG A 103 2.68 -4.78 2.30
CA ARG A 103 2.86 -6.11 2.86
C ARG A 103 1.73 -6.37 3.83
N GLY A 104 0.83 -7.29 3.52
CA GLY A 104 -0.31 -7.50 4.42
C GLY A 104 -1.03 -8.82 4.30
N ARG A 105 -1.90 -9.04 5.28
CA ARG A 105 -2.83 -10.16 5.31
C ARG A 105 -4.24 -9.58 5.24
N ASN A 106 -5.03 -10.07 4.29
CA ASN A 106 -6.37 -9.57 3.97
C ASN A 106 -6.33 -8.11 3.52
N SER A 107 -6.19 -7.89 2.21
CA SER A 107 -6.27 -6.56 1.61
C SER A 107 -7.43 -6.51 0.62
N MET A 108 -8.29 -5.51 0.75
CA MET A 108 -9.47 -5.34 -0.11
C MET A 108 -9.44 -3.97 -0.77
N GLY A 109 -9.47 -3.92 -2.10
CA GLY A 109 -9.39 -2.66 -2.84
C GLY A 109 -8.01 -2.03 -2.72
N SER A 110 -7.18 -2.16 -3.75
CA SER A 110 -5.89 -1.48 -3.81
C SER A 110 -5.60 -0.97 -5.21
N GLU A 111 -5.32 0.32 -5.31
CA GLU A 111 -4.92 0.94 -6.56
C GLU A 111 -3.46 1.37 -6.49
N PHE A 112 -2.79 1.26 -7.62
CA PHE A 112 -1.49 1.90 -7.76
C PHE A 112 -1.42 2.57 -9.13
N HIS A 113 -0.58 3.61 -9.24
CA HIS A 113 -0.48 4.39 -10.47
C HIS A 113 0.88 4.36 -11.20
N ARG A 114 1.97 3.91 -10.55
CA ARG A 114 3.27 3.75 -11.25
C ARG A 114 3.93 2.42 -10.95
N MET A 115 4.51 2.27 -9.76
CA MET A 115 5.26 1.08 -9.38
C MET A 115 4.59 0.38 -8.21
N GLY A 116 4.28 -0.91 -8.35
CA GLY A 116 3.63 -1.70 -7.32
C GLY A 116 4.27 -3.08 -7.15
N ILE A 117 4.67 -3.42 -5.93
CA ILE A 117 5.08 -4.77 -5.54
C ILE A 117 4.25 -5.20 -4.34
N PRO A 118 2.93 -5.40 -4.50
CA PRO A 118 2.10 -5.86 -3.39
C PRO A 118 2.51 -7.28 -3.00
N LYS A 119 2.65 -7.50 -1.70
CA LYS A 119 2.92 -8.81 -1.12
C LYS A 119 1.82 -9.13 -0.12
N GLY A 120 1.00 -10.14 -0.40
CA GLY A 120 -0.11 -10.42 0.49
C GLY A 120 -0.70 -11.80 0.44
N ARG A 121 -1.46 -12.13 1.49
CA ARG A 121 -2.28 -13.32 1.57
C ARG A 121 -3.74 -12.88 1.63
N ASN A 122 -4.57 -13.41 0.75
CA ASN A 122 -5.96 -13.01 0.55
C ASN A 122 -6.07 -11.55 0.12
N SER A 123 -6.06 -11.31 -1.20
CA SER A 123 -6.25 -9.96 -1.76
C SER A 123 -7.42 -9.98 -2.73
N THR A 124 -8.35 -9.04 -2.59
CA THR A 124 -9.55 -8.95 -3.42
C THR A 124 -9.65 -7.56 -4.03
N GLY A 125 -9.82 -7.48 -5.35
CA GLY A 125 -10.00 -6.22 -6.09
C GLY A 125 -8.74 -5.36 -6.05
N SER A 126 -7.96 -5.38 -7.13
CA SER A 126 -6.77 -4.52 -7.23
C SER A 126 -6.54 -4.03 -8.65
N GLU A 127 -6.30 -2.72 -8.77
CA GLU A 127 -6.09 -2.04 -10.04
C GLU A 127 -4.65 -1.58 -10.24
N PHE A 128 -4.21 -1.96 -11.42
CA PHE A 128 -2.88 -2.13 -12.01
C PHE A 128 -2.12 -1.08 -12.84
N HIS A 129 -2.13 0.25 -12.68
CA HIS A 129 -1.48 1.15 -13.68
C HIS A 129 0.07 1.28 -13.62
N GLY A 130 0.81 0.79 -14.63
CA GLY A 130 2.27 0.95 -14.72
C GLY A 130 3.04 -0.38 -14.60
N VAL A 131 4.14 -0.42 -13.85
CA VAL A 131 4.99 -1.62 -13.71
C VAL A 131 4.74 -2.33 -12.37
N ARG A 132 4.44 -3.63 -12.45
CA ARG A 132 3.80 -4.38 -11.37
C ARG A 132 4.36 -5.78 -11.21
N ILE A 133 4.64 -6.16 -9.96
CA ILE A 133 5.05 -7.52 -9.61
C ILE A 133 4.26 -7.96 -8.38
N PRO A 134 2.96 -8.28 -8.51
CA PRO A 134 2.19 -8.76 -7.38
C PRO A 134 2.64 -10.14 -6.97
N GLN A 135 2.82 -10.33 -5.66
CA GLN A 135 3.23 -11.59 -5.05
C GLN A 135 2.19 -11.98 -4.01
N GLY A 136 1.40 -13.02 -4.25
CA GLY A 136 0.35 -13.35 -3.30
C GLY A 136 -0.20 -14.76 -3.36
N ARG A 137 -0.95 -15.11 -2.32
CA ARG A 137 -1.68 -16.38 -2.23
C ARG A 137 -3.16 -16.08 -2.05
N ASN A 138 -4.00 -16.70 -2.87
CA ASN A 138 -5.45 -16.46 -2.94
C ASN A 138 -5.75 -14.99 -3.31
N SER A 139 -5.67 -14.67 -4.59
CA SER A 139 -6.03 -13.35 -5.10
C SER A 139 -7.23 -13.47 -6.03
N THR A 140 -8.18 -12.53 -5.93
CA THR A 140 -9.41 -12.53 -6.75
C THR A 140 -9.64 -11.14 -7.32
N GLY A 141 -9.82 -11.04 -8.64
CA GLY A 141 -10.13 -9.79 -9.34
C GLY A 141 -8.94 -8.83 -9.36
N SER A 142 -8.14 -8.89 -10.42
CA SER A 142 -6.99 -8.00 -10.61
C SER A 142 -6.87 -7.53 -12.06
N GLU A 143 -6.82 -6.22 -12.27
CA GLU A 143 -6.67 -5.63 -13.60
C GLU A 143 -5.29 -4.99 -13.74
N PHE A 144 -4.60 -5.22 -14.85
CA PHE A 144 -3.25 -4.71 -15.10
C PHE A 144 -3.20 -3.81 -16.33
N HIS A 145 -2.94 -2.52 -16.08
CA HIS A 145 -2.80 -1.49 -17.08
C HIS A 145 -1.33 -1.10 -17.24
N GLY A 146 -0.54 -1.94 -17.94
CA GLY A 146 0.89 -1.70 -18.11
C GLY A 146 1.69 -3.01 -18.17
N ILE A 147 2.83 -3.05 -17.48
CA ILE A 147 3.68 -4.24 -17.39
C ILE A 147 3.38 -4.96 -16.08
N GLY A 148 2.83 -6.17 -16.16
CA GLY A 148 2.54 -7.01 -15.00
C GLY A 148 3.30 -8.34 -15.04
N ILE A 149 3.93 -8.70 -13.92
CA ILE A 149 4.54 -10.02 -13.71
C ILE A 149 3.94 -10.61 -12.44
N PRO A 150 2.70 -11.15 -12.49
CA PRO A 150 2.09 -11.76 -11.33
C PRO A 150 2.82 -13.04 -10.93
N ARG A 151 3.00 -13.21 -9.62
CA ARG A 151 3.50 -14.44 -9.02
C ARG A 151 2.53 -14.82 -7.90
N GLY A 152 1.74 -15.86 -8.11
CA GLY A 152 0.81 -16.26 -7.07
C GLY A 152 0.37 -17.70 -7.17
N ARG A 153 -0.26 -18.15 -6.09
CA ARG A 153 -0.91 -19.47 -6.03
C ARG A 153 -2.40 -19.23 -5.78
N ASN A 154 -3.24 -19.87 -6.60
CA ASN A 154 -4.69 -19.72 -6.58
C ASN A 154 -5.12 -18.26 -6.88
N SER A 155 -4.83 -17.77 -8.08
CA SER A 155 -5.38 -16.49 -8.56
C SER A 155 -6.60 -16.78 -9.43
N MET A 156 -7.70 -16.07 -9.19
CA MET A 156 -8.90 -16.11 -10.03
C MET A 156 -9.10 -14.73 -10.65
N GLU A 157 -9.40 -14.69 -11.95
CA GLU A 157 -9.76 -13.46 -12.70
C GLU A 157 -8.65 -12.40 -12.70
N SER A 158 -7.75 -12.48 -13.69
CA SER A 158 -6.70 -11.49 -13.91
C SER A 158 -6.69 -11.02 -15.36
N GLU A 159 -6.84 -9.71 -15.57
CA GLU A 159 -6.90 -9.08 -16.90
C GLU A 159 -5.65 -8.22 -17.17
N PHE A 160 -5.16 -8.25 -18.40
CA PHE A 160 -3.97 -7.49 -18.82
C PHE A 160 -4.28 -6.68 -20.08
N HIS A 161 -4.17 -5.35 -19.97
CA HIS A 161 -4.45 -4.42 -21.06
C HIS A 161 -3.20 -3.98 -21.86
N ARG A 162 -2.00 -4.46 -21.51
CA ARG A 162 -0.77 -4.16 -22.26
C ARG A 162 0.25 -5.31 -22.31
N MET A 163 0.93 -5.64 -21.21
CA MET A 163 1.96 -6.69 -21.16
C MET A 163 1.87 -7.49 -19.85
N GLY A 164 1.71 -8.81 -19.95
CA GLY A 164 1.63 -9.73 -18.80
C GLY A 164 2.56 -10.94 -18.97
N ILE A 165 3.40 -11.24 -17.97
CA ILE A 165 4.19 -12.48 -17.92
C ILE A 165 3.77 -13.27 -16.66
N PRO A 166 2.82 -14.21 -16.78
CA PRO A 166 2.43 -15.05 -15.65
C PRO A 166 3.51 -16.08 -15.31
N LYS A 167 3.77 -16.31 -14.02
CA LYS A 167 4.59 -17.44 -13.54
C LYS A 167 3.70 -18.39 -12.74
N VAL A 168 3.44 -19.56 -13.33
CA VAL A 168 2.31 -20.44 -13.04
C VAL A 168 2.38 -21.19 -11.70
N GLY A 169 1.28 -21.12 -10.96
CA GLY A 169 0.80 -22.11 -10.01
C GLY A 169 -0.73 -22.13 -10.03
N THR A 170 -1.32 -22.88 -10.98
CA THR A 170 -2.77 -23.05 -11.27
C THR A 170 -3.53 -21.73 -11.44
N GLU A 171 -3.70 -21.28 -12.70
CA GLU A 171 -4.44 -20.07 -13.08
C GLU A 171 -5.71 -20.44 -13.89
N ASN A 172 -6.88 -19.90 -13.51
CA ASN A 172 -8.06 -19.81 -14.36
C ASN A 172 -8.13 -18.35 -14.87
N SER A 173 -7.53 -18.08 -16.03
CA SER A 173 -7.50 -16.75 -16.66
C SER A 173 -8.54 -16.69 -17.79
N HIS A 174 -9.51 -15.78 -17.71
CA HIS A 174 -10.33 -15.37 -18.87
C HIS A 174 -9.65 -14.19 -19.59
N SER A 175 -9.78 -14.12 -20.92
CA SER A 175 -8.85 -13.45 -21.86
C SER A 175 -9.37 -12.13 -22.48
N SER A 176 -8.48 -11.17 -22.75
CA SER A 176 -8.31 -10.37 -24.00
C SER A 176 -7.46 -9.10 -23.68
N SER A 177 -6.44 -8.62 -24.40
CA SER A 177 -6.05 -8.62 -25.83
C SER A 177 -4.51 -8.78 -25.94
N PHE A 178 -4.07 -9.81 -26.66
CA PHE A 178 -2.65 -10.17 -26.79
C PHE A 178 -2.07 -9.55 -28.07
N LEU A 179 -1.42 -8.38 -28.00
CA LEU A 179 -0.49 -8.00 -29.07
C LEU A 179 0.77 -8.86 -28.94
N ARG A 180 0.75 -9.95 -29.70
CA ARG A 180 1.78 -10.97 -29.79
C ARG A 180 2.95 -10.47 -30.65
N GLU A 181 3.64 -9.42 -30.23
CA GLU A 181 4.89 -8.99 -30.88
C GLU A 181 5.99 -8.82 -29.83
N PHE A 182 6.69 -9.93 -29.59
CA PHE A 182 8.15 -10.08 -29.49
C PHE A 182 8.43 -11.45 -28.85
N CYS A 183 8.31 -12.50 -29.67
CA CYS A 183 9.12 -13.69 -29.48
C CYS A 183 10.58 -13.29 -29.72
N GLY A 184 11.48 -13.62 -28.81
CA GLY A 184 12.92 -13.62 -29.07
C GLY A 184 13.74 -12.78 -28.10
N VAL A 185 14.80 -13.40 -27.58
CA VAL A 185 15.86 -12.81 -26.75
C VAL A 185 15.49 -12.63 -25.28
N PHE A 186 15.79 -13.64 -24.47
CA PHE A 186 16.65 -13.57 -23.27
C PHE A 186 16.67 -14.98 -22.64
N PHE A 187 17.23 -15.95 -23.38
CA PHE A 187 18.04 -16.99 -22.73
C PHE A 187 19.38 -16.33 -22.48
N TRP A 188 19.85 -16.35 -21.24
CA TRP A 188 21.26 -16.22 -20.94
C TRP A 188 21.63 -17.38 -20.01
N ASP A 189 22.77 -17.98 -20.34
CA ASP A 189 23.55 -18.92 -19.52
C ASP A 189 23.70 -18.45 -18.06
#